data_AF-A0A8T3PU89-F1
#
_entry.id   AF-A0A8T3PU89-F1
#
_cell.length_a   1.000
_cell.length_b   1.000
_cell.length_c   1.000
_cell.angle_alpha   90.00
_cell.angle_beta   90.00
_cell.angle_gamma   90.00
#
_symmetry.space_group_name_H-M   'P 1'
#
loop_
_entity.id
_entity.type
_entity.pdbx_description
1 polymer ?
#
loop_
_entity_poly.entity_id
_entity_poly.type
_entity_poly.pdbx_seq_one_letter_code
_entity_poly.pdbx_strand_id
1 'polypeptide(L)'
;MERGFTLVEIAIVVLVLGILLASLLGPLSVRIEQQEIRKTTDQMEEIKEALYGYAMANGALPCPDVNNNGTQDRTGSPEICSLDAGNIPWVDLGVPGLDAWNRAFRYRVTGYFADQFGVDGSGNLIPPTVTPPPACTATPAQTSFALCTDGGITVRDGDGGNVVAAKVAGVVISHGKYRFDPASSTDPPSPHEVENFEREGAASIPGDTLGTVVARGYTGGSGQEYDDLVVWLSANVLKYRLVQAGRLP
;
A
#
# COMPACT_ATOMS: atom_id res chain seq x y z
N MET A 1 -20.43 53.84 47.05
CA MET A 1 -21.41 53.56 45.97
C MET A 1 -20.83 52.44 45.13
N GLU A 2 -21.15 51.20 45.47
CA GLU A 2 -20.79 50.05 44.65
C GLU A 2 -21.69 50.09 43.40
N ARG A 3 -21.09 50.39 42.25
CA ARG A 3 -21.78 50.26 40.97
C ARG A 3 -21.88 48.76 40.69
N GLY A 4 -23.06 48.19 40.99
CA GLY A 4 -23.36 46.80 40.66
C GLY A 4 -23.24 46.56 39.16
N PHE A 5 -22.62 45.44 38.78
CA PHE A 5 -22.52 45.00 37.39
C PHE A 5 -23.91 44.97 36.75
N THR A 6 -24.03 45.51 35.55
CA THR A 6 -25.32 45.50 34.83
C THR A 6 -25.58 44.09 34.29
N LEU A 7 -26.85 43.67 34.26
CA LEU A 7 -27.24 42.38 33.67
C LEU A 7 -26.77 42.24 32.21
N VAL A 8 -26.71 43.37 31.49
CA VAL A 8 -26.23 43.44 30.11
C VAL A 8 -24.74 43.12 30.00
N GLU A 9 -23.94 43.59 30.95
CA GLU A 9 -22.49 43.37 30.98
C GLU A 9 -22.16 41.89 31.21
N ILE A 10 -22.86 41.23 32.14
CA ILE A 10 -22.71 39.78 32.35
C ILE A 10 -23.20 38.98 31.13
N ALA A 11 -24.29 39.41 30.48
CA ALA A 11 -24.80 38.74 29.27
C ALA A 11 -23.80 38.80 28.10
N ILE A 12 -23.14 39.95 27.89
CA ILE A 12 -22.12 40.10 26.84
C ILE A 12 -20.89 39.25 27.16
N VAL A 13 -20.47 39.17 28.43
CA VAL A 13 -19.32 38.33 28.84
C VAL A 13 -19.61 36.85 28.58
N VAL A 14 -20.80 36.35 28.94
CA VAL A 14 -21.20 34.96 28.68
C VAL A 14 -21.31 34.68 27.19
N LEU A 15 -21.84 35.62 26.40
CA LEU A 15 -21.90 35.51 24.94
C LEU A 15 -20.51 35.40 24.31
N VAL A 16 -19.57 36.27 24.69
CA VAL A 16 -18.20 36.24 24.19
C VAL A 16 -17.49 34.95 24.62
N LEU A 17 -17.64 34.51 25.87
CA LEU A 17 -17.09 33.25 26.35
C LEU A 17 -17.65 32.04 25.59
N GLY A 18 -18.96 32.04 25.30
CA GLY A 18 -19.60 30.99 24.50
C GLY A 18 -19.01 30.88 23.09
N ILE A 19 -18.79 32.02 22.43
CA ILE A 19 -18.18 32.06 21.09
C ILE A 19 -16.71 31.61 21.15
N LEU A 20 -15.95 32.03 22.17
CA LEU A 20 -14.55 31.62 22.33
C LEU A 20 -14.41 30.10 22.54
N LEU A 21 -15.26 29.50 23.37
CA LEU A 21 -15.25 28.05 23.60
C LEU A 21 -15.67 27.27 22.35
N ALA A 22 -16.66 27.76 21.59
CA ALA A 22 -17.09 27.14 20.33
C ALA A 22 -15.96 27.15 19.28
N SER A 23 -15.14 28.20 19.23
CA SER A 23 -14.03 28.31 18.28
C SER A 23 -12.88 27.32 18.51
N LEU A 24 -12.75 26.78 19.73
CA LEU A 24 -11.63 25.92 20.12
C LEU A 24 -11.84 24.43 19.76
N LEU A 25 -13.09 24.00 19.55
CA LEU A 25 -13.42 22.58 19.35
C LEU A 25 -13.26 22.10 17.88
N GLY A 26 -13.40 23.00 16.91
CA GLY A 26 -13.25 22.68 15.48
C GLY A 26 -11.90 22.06 15.06
N PRO A 27 -10.72 22.55 15.50
CA PRO A 27 -9.44 22.06 15.00
C PRO A 27 -9.00 20.70 15.56
N LEU A 28 -9.67 20.14 16.56
CA LEU A 28 -9.22 18.90 17.20
C LEU A 28 -9.40 17.67 16.28
N SER A 29 -10.55 17.54 15.63
CA SER A 29 -10.84 16.39 14.74
C SER A 29 -9.87 16.34 13.56
N VAL A 30 -9.58 17.50 12.95
CA VAL A 30 -8.60 17.61 11.87
C VAL A 30 -7.20 17.24 12.35
N ARG A 31 -6.82 17.60 13.60
CA ARG A 31 -5.52 17.22 14.15
C ARG A 31 -5.38 15.72 14.36
N ILE A 32 -6.44 15.05 14.84
CA ILE A 32 -6.45 13.59 15.02
C ILE A 32 -6.27 12.91 13.66
N GLU A 33 -7.04 13.30 12.66
CA GLU A 33 -6.95 12.71 11.31
C GLU A 33 -5.57 12.93 10.67
N GLN A 34 -5.00 14.12 10.81
CA GLN A 34 -3.63 14.39 10.35
C GLN A 34 -2.58 13.56 11.11
N GLN A 35 -2.81 13.25 12.39
CA GLN A 35 -1.95 12.38 13.16
C GLN A 35 -2.05 10.91 12.69
N GLU A 36 -3.26 10.44 12.37
CA GLU A 36 -3.51 9.09 11.84
C GLU A 36 -2.86 8.91 10.46
N ILE A 37 -2.99 9.89 9.56
CA ILE A 37 -2.33 9.89 8.26
C ILE A 37 -0.80 9.85 8.41
N ARG A 38 -0.24 10.68 9.30
CA ARG A 38 1.22 10.69 9.55
C ARG A 38 1.72 9.36 10.09
N LYS A 39 1.04 8.83 11.12
CA LYS A 39 1.38 7.53 11.71
C LYS A 39 1.35 6.43 10.64
N THR A 40 0.31 6.40 9.81
CA THR A 40 0.18 5.41 8.74
C THR A 40 1.28 5.58 7.70
N THR A 41 1.60 6.81 7.31
CA THR A 41 2.70 7.11 6.38
C THR A 41 4.05 6.63 6.93
N ASP A 42 4.33 6.88 8.21
CA ASP A 42 5.56 6.45 8.87
C ASP A 42 5.65 4.91 8.91
N GLN A 43 4.55 4.22 9.23
CA GLN A 43 4.46 2.76 9.19
C GLN A 43 4.68 2.21 7.77
N MET A 44 4.13 2.85 6.74
CA MET A 44 4.31 2.44 5.35
C MET A 44 5.76 2.60 4.88
N GLU A 45 6.46 3.65 5.32
CA GLU A 45 7.89 3.81 5.07
C GLU A 45 8.72 2.74 5.78
N GLU A 46 8.38 2.39 7.02
CA GLU A 46 8.99 1.26 7.76
C GLU A 46 8.79 -0.07 7.02
N ILE A 47 7.56 -0.36 6.58
CA ILE A 47 7.22 -1.55 5.79
C ILE A 47 8.03 -1.60 4.50
N LYS A 48 8.13 -0.47 3.78
CA LYS A 48 8.91 -0.37 2.54
C LYS A 48 10.38 -0.72 2.76
N GLU A 49 10.99 -0.20 3.84
CA GLU A 49 12.37 -0.52 4.18
C GLU A 49 12.55 -1.99 4.61
N ALA A 50 11.59 -2.56 5.36
CA ALA A 50 11.58 -3.98 5.70
C ALA A 50 11.49 -4.88 4.47
N LEU A 51 10.66 -4.52 3.48
CA LEU A 51 10.56 -5.23 2.20
C LEU A 51 11.88 -5.21 1.42
N TYR A 52 12.56 -4.06 1.37
CA TYR A 52 13.92 -4.00 0.78
C TYR A 52 14.91 -4.88 1.54
N GLY A 53 14.90 -4.82 2.88
CA GLY A 53 15.76 -5.65 3.73
C GLY A 53 15.51 -7.14 3.54
N TYR A 54 14.23 -7.55 3.47
CA TYR A 54 13.82 -8.92 3.18
C TYR A 54 14.37 -9.38 1.83
N ALA A 55 14.24 -8.56 0.78
CA ALA A 55 14.77 -8.89 -0.53
C ALA A 55 16.31 -8.93 -0.57
N MET A 56 17.02 -8.17 0.27
CA MET A 56 18.47 -8.30 0.37
C MET A 56 18.89 -9.61 1.07
N ALA A 57 18.11 -10.08 2.04
CA ALA A 57 18.36 -11.31 2.79
C ALA A 57 17.91 -12.58 2.04
N ASN A 58 16.82 -12.49 1.29
CA ASN A 58 16.15 -13.61 0.64
C ASN A 58 16.11 -13.47 -0.88
N GLY A 59 16.81 -12.49 -1.47
CA GLY A 59 16.93 -12.22 -2.92
C GLY A 59 15.61 -12.23 -3.71
N ALA A 60 14.49 -12.11 -3.01
CA ALA A 60 13.12 -12.05 -3.49
C ALA A 60 12.33 -11.25 -2.44
N LEU A 61 11.33 -10.51 -2.89
CA LEU A 61 10.31 -9.94 -2.02
C LEU A 61 9.47 -11.07 -1.40
N PRO A 62 8.86 -10.86 -0.22
CA PRO A 62 7.99 -11.88 0.34
C PRO A 62 6.70 -11.97 -0.49
N CYS A 63 6.07 -13.15 -0.47
CA CYS A 63 4.73 -13.29 -1.00
C CYS A 63 3.70 -12.61 -0.07
N PRO A 64 2.57 -12.14 -0.58
CA PRO A 64 1.50 -11.64 0.26
C PRO A 64 0.95 -12.71 1.22
N ASP A 65 0.43 -12.27 2.36
CA ASP A 65 -0.37 -13.07 3.28
C ASP A 65 -1.83 -13.07 2.81
N VAL A 66 -2.36 -14.22 2.41
CA VAL A 66 -3.72 -14.36 1.90
C VAL A 66 -4.67 -15.01 2.90
N ASN A 67 -4.15 -15.49 4.03
CA ASN A 67 -4.90 -16.20 5.05
C ASN A 67 -4.99 -15.42 6.39
N ASN A 68 -4.36 -14.25 6.45
CA ASN A 68 -4.35 -13.32 7.57
C ASN A 68 -3.68 -13.87 8.85
N ASN A 69 -2.63 -14.69 8.71
CA ASN A 69 -1.82 -15.19 9.82
C ASN A 69 -0.53 -14.39 10.05
N GLY A 70 -0.23 -13.42 9.18
CA GLY A 70 0.94 -12.54 9.20
C GLY A 70 2.18 -13.11 8.54
N THR A 71 2.10 -14.30 7.94
CA THR A 71 3.20 -14.95 7.23
C THR A 71 2.90 -15.02 5.73
N GLN A 72 3.94 -15.01 4.90
CA GLN A 72 3.78 -15.10 3.45
C GLN A 72 3.18 -16.45 3.03
N ASP A 73 2.33 -16.45 2.02
CA ASP A 73 1.74 -17.67 1.48
C ASP A 73 2.39 -18.07 0.15
N ARG A 74 3.09 -19.20 0.17
CA ARG A 74 3.67 -19.84 -1.02
C ARG A 74 2.96 -21.15 -1.35
N THR A 75 2.99 -21.54 -2.62
CA THR A 75 2.39 -22.78 -3.13
C THR A 75 3.25 -23.41 -4.21
N GLY A 76 3.07 -24.71 -4.46
CA GLY A 76 3.74 -25.44 -5.53
C GLY A 76 5.14 -25.98 -5.19
N SER A 77 5.75 -26.61 -6.19
CA SER A 77 7.16 -27.02 -6.17
C SER A 77 7.69 -26.86 -7.61
N PRO A 78 8.43 -25.78 -7.89
CA PRO A 78 8.98 -24.80 -6.96
C PRO A 78 7.94 -23.85 -6.32
N GLU A 79 8.32 -23.22 -5.22
CA GLU A 79 7.46 -22.34 -4.44
C GLU A 79 7.28 -20.97 -5.12
N ILE A 80 6.06 -20.67 -5.54
CA ILE A 80 5.62 -19.36 -6.03
C ILE A 80 4.60 -18.75 -5.07
N CYS A 81 4.26 -17.47 -5.25
CA CYS A 81 3.22 -16.86 -4.42
C CYS A 81 1.85 -17.49 -4.70
N SER A 82 1.10 -17.79 -3.64
CA SER A 82 -0.27 -18.30 -3.77
C SER A 82 -1.19 -17.31 -4.47
N LEU A 83 -1.00 -16.01 -4.18
CA LEU A 83 -1.57 -14.87 -4.92
C LEU A 83 -0.51 -13.77 -5.02
N ASP A 84 -0.63 -12.91 -6.02
CA ASP A 84 0.21 -11.72 -6.21
C ASP A 84 -0.22 -10.53 -5.34
N ALA A 85 -1.37 -10.63 -4.68
CA ALA A 85 -1.86 -9.64 -3.74
C ALA A 85 -2.56 -10.24 -2.51
N GLY A 86 -2.46 -9.53 -1.38
CA GLY A 86 -2.89 -9.97 -0.07
C GLY A 86 -2.63 -8.91 1.00
N ASN A 87 -2.61 -9.32 2.26
CA ASN A 87 -2.10 -8.50 3.35
C ASN A 87 -0.56 -8.52 3.34
N ILE A 88 0.05 -7.49 3.92
CA ILE A 88 1.48 -7.50 4.18
C ILE A 88 1.81 -8.68 5.13
N PRO A 89 2.85 -9.51 4.89
CA PRO A 89 3.24 -10.57 5.82
C PRO A 89 3.99 -9.98 7.02
N TRP A 90 3.24 -9.36 7.93
CA TRP A 90 3.76 -8.49 8.99
C TRP A 90 4.61 -9.23 10.04
N VAL A 91 4.34 -10.52 10.30
CA VAL A 91 5.13 -11.36 11.20
C VAL A 91 6.49 -11.68 10.59
N ASP A 92 6.52 -12.06 9.30
CA ASP A 92 7.77 -12.36 8.59
C ASP A 92 8.66 -11.13 8.42
N LEU A 93 8.04 -9.96 8.26
CA LEU A 93 8.75 -8.69 8.10
C LEU A 93 9.10 -8.01 9.43
N GLY A 94 8.45 -8.40 10.54
CA GLY A 94 8.66 -7.77 11.84
C GLY A 94 8.16 -6.32 11.91
N VAL A 95 7.06 -6.01 11.20
CA VAL A 95 6.49 -4.66 11.06
C VAL A 95 5.04 -4.61 11.55
N PRO A 96 4.43 -3.43 11.74
CA PRO A 96 3.01 -3.35 12.03
C PRO A 96 2.15 -3.86 10.86
N GLY A 97 1.20 -4.75 11.13
CA GLY A 97 0.25 -5.25 10.12
C GLY A 97 -0.96 -4.34 9.90
N LEU A 98 -1.24 -3.42 10.84
CA LEU A 98 -2.41 -2.55 10.83
C LEU A 98 -2.04 -1.06 10.78
N ASP A 99 -2.83 -0.29 10.05
CA ASP A 99 -2.75 1.16 9.97
C ASP A 99 -3.37 1.86 11.21
N ALA A 100 -3.41 3.20 11.20
CA ALA A 100 -3.94 3.98 12.31
C ALA A 100 -5.45 3.76 12.54
N TRP A 101 -6.19 3.28 11.54
CA TRP A 101 -7.62 2.98 11.61
C TRP A 101 -7.91 1.50 11.87
N ASN A 102 -6.90 0.73 12.27
CA ASN A 102 -7.00 -0.68 12.60
C ASN A 102 -7.41 -1.55 11.40
N ARG A 103 -6.96 -1.17 10.19
CA ARG A 103 -7.13 -1.94 8.95
C ARG A 103 -5.80 -2.52 8.51
N ALA A 104 -5.84 -3.71 7.92
CA ALA A 104 -4.64 -4.35 7.43
C ALA A 104 -4.04 -3.57 6.26
N PHE A 105 -2.72 -3.42 6.25
CA PHE A 105 -2.00 -2.96 5.07
C PHE A 105 -2.12 -4.00 3.97
N ARG A 106 -2.62 -3.58 2.81
CA ARG A 106 -2.66 -4.40 1.60
C ARG A 106 -1.32 -4.32 0.89
N TYR A 107 -0.90 -5.44 0.32
CA TYR A 107 0.37 -5.59 -0.36
C TYR A 107 0.17 -6.35 -1.65
N ARG A 108 0.71 -5.80 -2.75
CA ARG A 108 0.77 -6.46 -4.05
C ARG A 108 2.20 -6.47 -4.55
N VAL A 109 2.58 -7.56 -5.19
CA VAL A 109 3.93 -7.78 -5.71
C VAL A 109 3.88 -8.31 -7.14
N THR A 110 4.82 -7.87 -7.97
CA THR A 110 5.04 -8.49 -9.28
C THR A 110 5.65 -9.87 -9.05
N GLY A 111 4.99 -10.95 -9.49
CA GLY A 111 5.38 -12.35 -9.22
C GLY A 111 6.88 -12.63 -9.40
N TYR A 112 7.49 -12.20 -10.52
CA TYR A 112 8.91 -12.37 -10.80
C TYR A 112 9.86 -11.84 -9.71
N PHE A 113 9.42 -10.89 -8.88
CA PHE A 113 10.21 -10.36 -7.77
C PHE A 113 10.02 -11.14 -6.45
N ALA A 114 9.02 -12.01 -6.33
CA ALA A 114 8.66 -12.71 -5.10
C ALA A 114 8.73 -14.25 -5.18
N ASP A 115 8.89 -14.81 -6.37
CA ASP A 115 9.04 -16.26 -6.57
C ASP A 115 10.33 -16.83 -5.95
N GLN A 116 10.42 -18.15 -5.86
CA GLN A 116 11.63 -18.82 -5.41
C GLN A 116 12.83 -18.50 -6.32
N PHE A 117 14.04 -18.61 -5.77
CA PHE A 117 15.26 -18.50 -6.54
C PHE A 117 15.33 -19.49 -7.69
N GLY A 118 15.80 -19.01 -8.85
CA GLY A 118 16.05 -19.87 -9.99
C GLY A 118 14.79 -20.40 -10.64
N VAL A 119 13.64 -19.76 -10.40
CA VAL A 119 12.40 -20.02 -11.14
C VAL A 119 11.94 -18.78 -11.88
N ASP A 120 11.42 -18.94 -13.09
CA ASP A 120 10.75 -17.84 -13.79
C ASP A 120 9.33 -17.65 -13.23
N GLY A 121 8.71 -16.51 -13.54
CA GLY A 121 7.34 -16.22 -13.08
C GLY A 121 6.24 -17.05 -13.75
N SER A 122 6.59 -18.21 -14.31
CA SER A 122 5.68 -19.29 -14.64
C SER A 122 5.88 -20.55 -13.78
N GLY A 123 6.72 -20.47 -12.74
CA GLY A 123 7.00 -21.58 -11.82
C GLY A 123 7.94 -22.63 -12.41
N ASN A 124 8.64 -22.34 -13.51
CA ASN A 124 9.62 -23.24 -14.11
C ASN A 124 11.03 -22.93 -13.62
N LEU A 125 11.84 -23.97 -13.34
CA LEU A 125 13.28 -23.80 -13.10
C LEU A 125 13.91 -23.12 -14.32
N ILE A 126 14.75 -22.08 -14.12
CA ILE A 126 15.36 -21.33 -15.24
C ILE A 126 16.42 -22.20 -15.94
N PRO A 127 16.16 -22.61 -17.20
CA PRO A 127 17.00 -22.18 -18.33
C PRO A 127 16.17 -21.52 -19.47
N PRO A 128 16.80 -20.71 -20.34
CA PRO A 128 16.10 -19.69 -21.12
C PRO A 128 15.42 -20.31 -22.34
N THR A 129 14.10 -20.16 -22.46
CA THR A 129 13.41 -19.76 -23.71
C THR A 129 11.89 -19.85 -23.50
N VAL A 130 11.27 -18.74 -23.12
CA VAL A 130 9.88 -18.47 -23.52
C VAL A 130 9.91 -17.59 -24.76
N THR A 131 9.03 -17.86 -25.72
CA THR A 131 8.89 -17.09 -26.97
C THR A 131 7.53 -16.40 -27.00
N PRO A 132 7.46 -15.08 -27.26
CA PRO A 132 8.60 -14.15 -27.36
C PRO A 132 9.30 -14.00 -26.00
N PRO A 133 10.62 -13.80 -25.97
CA PRO A 133 11.32 -13.63 -24.70
C PRO A 133 10.74 -12.43 -23.93
N PRO A 134 10.53 -12.53 -22.60
CA PRO A 134 10.64 -11.32 -21.80
C PRO A 134 12.00 -10.70 -22.15
N ALA A 135 12.07 -9.36 -22.22
CA ALA A 135 13.29 -8.64 -22.62
C ALA A 135 14.53 -8.99 -21.76
N CYS A 136 14.34 -9.71 -20.67
CA CYS A 136 15.37 -10.16 -19.76
C CYS A 136 15.64 -11.67 -19.91
N THR A 137 16.82 -12.00 -20.46
CA THR A 137 17.30 -13.39 -20.65
C THR A 137 18.38 -13.79 -19.65
N ALA A 138 18.67 -12.94 -18.65
CA ALA A 138 19.66 -13.22 -17.64
C ALA A 138 19.12 -14.23 -16.62
N THR A 139 19.93 -15.24 -16.28
CA THR A 139 19.61 -16.22 -15.22
C THR A 139 20.29 -15.78 -13.93
N PRO A 140 19.56 -15.19 -12.96
CA PRO A 140 20.13 -14.82 -11.69
C PRO A 140 20.53 -16.06 -10.87
N ALA A 141 21.67 -15.98 -10.18
CA ALA A 141 22.17 -17.09 -9.36
C ALA A 141 21.69 -17.04 -7.90
N GLN A 142 21.32 -15.85 -7.41
CA GLN A 142 21.03 -15.59 -5.99
C GLN A 142 19.72 -14.81 -5.76
N THR A 143 18.93 -14.60 -6.81
CA THR A 143 17.70 -13.79 -6.81
C THR A 143 16.63 -14.42 -7.72
N SER A 144 15.36 -14.05 -7.52
CA SER A 144 14.26 -14.47 -8.41
C SER A 144 14.15 -13.64 -9.69
N PHE A 145 14.85 -12.50 -9.74
CA PHE A 145 14.86 -11.56 -10.85
C PHE A 145 16.30 -11.13 -11.20
N ALA A 146 16.51 -10.53 -12.37
CA ALA A 146 17.80 -10.02 -12.81
C ALA A 146 17.76 -8.50 -13.04
N LEU A 147 18.91 -7.90 -13.40
CA LEU A 147 19.01 -6.44 -13.59
C LEU A 147 18.09 -5.88 -14.69
N CYS A 148 17.79 -6.70 -15.70
CA CYS A 148 16.87 -6.35 -16.79
C CYS A 148 15.39 -6.60 -16.47
N THR A 149 15.07 -7.17 -15.29
CA THR A 149 13.67 -7.42 -14.92
C THR A 149 12.99 -6.09 -14.59
N ASP A 150 11.84 -5.89 -15.22
CA ASP A 150 10.93 -4.77 -14.97
C ASP A 150 9.77 -5.22 -14.08
N GLY A 151 9.26 -4.31 -13.26
CA GLY A 151 8.03 -4.54 -12.50
C GLY A 151 6.78 -4.55 -13.39
N GLY A 152 5.75 -5.27 -12.96
CA GLY A 152 4.47 -5.35 -13.66
C GLY A 152 3.47 -4.27 -13.24
N ILE A 153 3.74 -3.54 -12.15
CA ILE A 153 2.81 -2.58 -11.58
C ILE A 153 3.03 -1.17 -12.17
N THR A 154 1.93 -0.48 -12.43
CA THR A 154 1.77 0.87 -12.95
C THR A 154 0.91 1.66 -11.96
N VAL A 155 1.44 2.74 -11.42
CA VAL A 155 0.72 3.66 -10.53
C VAL A 155 0.18 4.83 -11.35
N ARG A 156 -1.08 5.19 -11.16
CA ARG A 156 -1.77 6.30 -11.84
C ARG A 156 -2.33 7.32 -10.85
N ASP A 157 -2.60 8.53 -11.33
CA ASP A 157 -3.21 9.61 -10.53
C ASP A 157 -4.76 9.54 -10.47
N GLY A 158 -5.37 8.47 -10.98
CA GLY A 158 -6.81 8.20 -10.98
C GLY A 158 -7.14 7.02 -11.89
N ASP A 159 -8.38 6.51 -11.84
CA ASP A 159 -8.83 5.52 -12.80
C ASP A 159 -8.78 6.07 -14.24
N GLY A 160 -8.10 5.34 -15.13
CA GLY A 160 -7.78 5.82 -16.49
C GLY A 160 -6.87 7.07 -16.55
N GLY A 161 -6.34 7.53 -15.42
CA GLY A 161 -5.53 8.75 -15.28
C GLY A 161 -4.11 8.64 -15.84
N ASN A 162 -3.29 9.66 -15.61
CA ASN A 162 -1.89 9.69 -16.03
C ASN A 162 -1.06 8.67 -15.26
N VAL A 163 -0.04 8.11 -15.93
CA VAL A 163 0.94 7.25 -15.27
C VAL A 163 1.88 8.09 -14.41
N VAL A 164 1.87 7.85 -13.11
CA VAL A 164 2.75 8.48 -12.10
C VAL A 164 4.02 7.66 -11.90
N ALA A 165 3.90 6.33 -11.91
CA ALA A 165 5.03 5.42 -11.89
C ALA A 165 4.74 4.18 -12.73
N ALA A 166 5.77 3.61 -13.34
CA ALA A 166 5.69 2.34 -14.06
C ALA A 166 6.88 1.46 -13.66
N LYS A 167 6.80 0.17 -14.00
CA LYS A 167 7.83 -0.82 -13.68
C LYS A 167 8.05 -0.95 -12.16
N VAL A 168 6.96 -0.87 -11.41
CA VAL A 168 6.95 -0.99 -9.95
C VAL A 168 6.97 -2.48 -9.58
N ALA A 169 7.87 -2.85 -8.65
CA ALA A 169 8.05 -4.23 -8.20
C ALA A 169 6.99 -4.66 -7.18
N GLY A 170 6.52 -3.75 -6.33
CA GLY A 170 5.47 -4.00 -5.36
C GLY A 170 4.86 -2.70 -4.84
N VAL A 171 3.67 -2.78 -4.24
CA VAL A 171 2.96 -1.65 -3.62
C VAL A 171 2.43 -2.06 -2.27
N VAL A 172 2.34 -1.09 -1.36
CA VAL A 172 1.64 -1.21 -0.08
C VAL A 172 0.58 -0.11 -0.04
N ILE A 173 -0.63 -0.50 0.37
CA ILE A 173 -1.82 0.35 0.36
C ILE A 173 -2.43 0.31 1.77
N SER A 174 -2.76 1.49 2.30
CA SER A 174 -3.72 1.63 3.40
C SER A 174 -4.99 2.24 2.83
N HIS A 175 -6.13 1.66 3.19
CA HIS A 175 -7.45 2.12 2.73
C HIS A 175 -8.02 3.30 3.53
N GLY A 176 -7.11 4.08 4.12
CA GLY A 176 -7.45 5.27 4.89
C GLY A 176 -8.52 5.01 5.95
N LYS A 177 -9.33 6.04 6.18
CA LYS A 177 -10.43 6.06 7.15
C LYS A 177 -11.70 5.44 6.56
N TYR A 178 -11.87 5.45 5.24
CA TYR A 178 -13.12 5.08 4.56
C TYR A 178 -12.98 3.92 3.56
N ARG A 179 -12.27 2.85 3.93
CA ARG A 179 -12.28 1.54 3.22
C ARG A 179 -13.66 1.17 2.66
N PHE A 180 -13.70 0.88 1.36
CA PHE A 180 -14.77 0.11 0.75
C PHE A 180 -14.79 -1.33 1.27
N ASP A 181 -15.96 -1.78 1.75
CA ASP A 181 -16.20 -3.17 2.14
C ASP A 181 -17.44 -3.68 1.39
N PRO A 182 -17.29 -4.59 0.41
CA PRO A 182 -18.41 -5.09 -0.38
C PRO A 182 -19.37 -5.97 0.44
N ALA A 183 -18.98 -6.42 1.64
CA ALA A 183 -19.84 -7.15 2.57
C ALA A 183 -20.58 -6.20 3.54
N SER A 184 -20.16 -4.92 3.61
CA SER A 184 -20.89 -3.89 4.32
C SER A 184 -21.99 -3.31 3.43
N SER A 185 -23.19 -3.10 3.98
CA SER A 185 -24.29 -2.44 3.27
C SER A 185 -24.15 -0.92 3.17
N THR A 186 -23.04 -0.37 3.66
CA THR A 186 -22.72 1.05 3.48
C THR A 186 -22.05 1.21 2.13
N ASP A 187 -22.73 1.86 1.18
CA ASP A 187 -22.10 2.27 -0.06
C ASP A 187 -20.80 3.04 0.26
N PRO A 188 -19.71 2.81 -0.50
CA PRO A 188 -18.51 3.62 -0.34
C PRO A 188 -18.88 5.09 -0.49
N PRO A 189 -18.26 6.00 0.27
CA PRO A 189 -18.52 7.43 0.15
C PRO A 189 -18.46 7.94 -1.29
N SER A 190 -17.60 7.32 -2.12
CA SER A 190 -17.50 7.61 -3.54
C SER A 190 -17.06 6.41 -4.39
N PRO A 191 -17.22 6.47 -5.73
CA PRO A 191 -16.62 5.51 -6.66
C PRO A 191 -15.08 5.46 -6.62
N HIS A 192 -14.41 6.43 -5.99
CA HIS A 192 -12.95 6.45 -5.91
C HIS A 192 -12.41 5.57 -4.78
N GLU A 193 -13.20 5.30 -3.74
CA GLU A 193 -12.85 4.41 -2.61
C GLU A 193 -12.72 2.94 -3.02
N VAL A 194 -13.13 2.60 -4.26
CA VAL A 194 -12.99 1.25 -4.81
C VAL A 194 -11.81 1.11 -5.77
N GLU A 195 -11.11 2.19 -6.12
CA GLU A 195 -10.06 2.19 -7.15
C GLU A 195 -8.86 1.33 -6.78
N ASN A 196 -8.54 1.20 -5.49
CA ASN A 196 -7.51 0.30 -4.98
C ASN A 196 -8.08 -0.93 -4.28
N PHE A 197 -9.40 -1.12 -4.32
CA PHE A 197 -10.02 -2.26 -3.65
C PHE A 197 -9.73 -3.54 -4.42
N GLU A 198 -9.09 -4.48 -3.74
CA GLU A 198 -9.00 -5.85 -4.20
C GLU A 198 -10.03 -6.70 -3.48
N ARG A 199 -10.77 -7.51 -4.23
CA ARG A 199 -11.61 -8.53 -3.62
C ARG A 199 -10.72 -9.55 -2.92
N GLU A 200 -10.82 -9.64 -1.59
CA GLU A 200 -10.13 -10.66 -0.80
C GLU A 200 -10.35 -12.06 -1.41
N GLY A 201 -9.25 -12.77 -1.71
CA GLY A 201 -9.28 -14.11 -2.28
C GLY A 201 -9.67 -14.20 -3.76
N ALA A 202 -9.79 -13.08 -4.49
CA ALA A 202 -9.84 -13.14 -5.94
C ALA A 202 -8.44 -13.46 -6.46
N ALA A 203 -8.24 -14.71 -6.87
CA ALA A 203 -7.19 -15.01 -7.84
C ALA A 203 -7.29 -14.01 -8.98
N SER A 204 -6.13 -13.54 -9.46
CA SER A 204 -6.01 -12.79 -10.69
C SER A 204 -6.93 -13.40 -11.74
N ILE A 205 -8.02 -12.70 -12.07
CA ILE A 205 -8.91 -13.16 -13.14
C ILE A 205 -8.05 -13.10 -14.41
N PRO A 206 -7.98 -14.17 -15.22
CA PRO A 206 -7.29 -14.11 -16.50
C PRO A 206 -7.88 -12.97 -17.35
N GLY A 207 -7.12 -11.87 -17.53
CA GLY A 207 -7.56 -10.66 -18.22
C GLY A 207 -7.85 -9.43 -17.33
N ASP A 208 -7.68 -9.53 -16.00
CA ASP A 208 -7.63 -8.34 -15.14
C ASP A 208 -6.38 -7.50 -15.47
N THR A 209 -6.52 -6.18 -15.48
CA THR A 209 -5.41 -5.24 -15.72
C THR A 209 -4.62 -5.08 -14.41
N LEU A 210 -4.10 -6.21 -13.91
CA LEU A 210 -3.46 -6.47 -12.61
C LEU A 210 -2.23 -5.61 -12.29
N GLY A 211 -1.86 -4.71 -13.20
CA GLY A 211 -0.79 -3.76 -12.99
C GLY A 211 -1.24 -2.44 -12.40
N THR A 212 -2.51 -2.04 -12.41
CA THR A 212 -2.85 -0.64 -12.12
C THR A 212 -3.19 -0.40 -10.65
N VAL A 213 -2.57 0.61 -10.05
CA VAL A 213 -2.86 1.12 -8.70
C VAL A 213 -3.10 2.61 -8.80
N VAL A 214 -4.09 3.14 -8.12
CA VAL A 214 -4.34 4.59 -8.05
C VAL A 214 -3.63 5.17 -6.84
N ALA A 215 -2.90 6.26 -7.03
CA ALA A 215 -2.27 7.03 -5.97
C ALA A 215 -2.41 8.52 -6.27
N ARG A 216 -3.19 9.21 -5.44
CA ARG A 216 -3.39 10.66 -5.51
C ARG A 216 -3.55 11.25 -4.13
N GLY A 217 -3.57 12.59 -4.06
CA GLY A 217 -3.80 13.28 -2.79
C GLY A 217 -5.23 13.09 -2.27
N TYR A 218 -5.40 13.24 -0.97
CA TYR A 218 -6.71 13.19 -0.30
C TYR A 218 -7.72 14.12 -0.98
N THR A 219 -8.91 13.59 -1.25
CA THR A 219 -10.07 14.37 -1.69
C THR A 219 -11.24 14.10 -0.74
N GLY A 220 -11.90 15.15 -0.27
CA GLY A 220 -13.07 15.06 0.63
C GLY A 220 -14.33 15.68 0.05
N GLY A 221 -14.37 15.93 -1.26
CA GLY A 221 -15.54 16.47 -1.95
C GLY A 221 -16.60 15.39 -2.13
N SER A 222 -17.87 15.72 -1.91
CA SER A 222 -18.97 14.76 -2.00
C SER A 222 -19.02 14.05 -3.36
N GLY A 223 -19.00 12.72 -3.33
CA GLY A 223 -18.98 11.85 -4.50
C GLY A 223 -17.63 11.75 -5.20
N GLN A 224 -16.56 12.27 -4.59
CA GLN A 224 -15.18 12.26 -5.09
C GLN A 224 -14.17 11.90 -3.99
N GLU A 225 -14.63 11.43 -2.83
CA GLU A 225 -13.82 11.11 -1.67
C GLU A 225 -12.79 10.03 -1.99
N TYR A 226 -11.53 10.27 -1.65
CA TYR A 226 -10.43 9.32 -1.79
C TYR A 226 -9.47 9.57 -0.64
N ASP A 227 -9.24 8.55 0.20
CA ASP A 227 -8.33 8.64 1.34
C ASP A 227 -7.28 7.52 1.43
N ASP A 228 -7.20 6.68 0.40
CA ASP A 228 -6.17 5.65 0.29
C ASP A 228 -4.77 6.26 0.27
N LEU A 229 -3.87 5.68 1.06
CA LEU A 229 -2.45 5.98 1.06
C LEU A 229 -1.73 4.85 0.32
N VAL A 230 -0.82 5.21 -0.60
CA VAL A 230 -0.07 4.25 -1.41
C VAL A 230 1.41 4.56 -1.37
N VAL A 231 2.22 3.54 -1.10
CA VAL A 231 3.67 3.58 -1.28
C VAL A 231 4.09 2.44 -2.21
N TRP A 232 5.09 2.67 -3.05
CA TRP A 232 5.56 1.69 -4.02
C TRP A 232 7.06 1.43 -3.94
N LEU A 233 7.43 0.22 -4.35
CA LEU A 233 8.79 -0.25 -4.48
C LEU A 233 9.23 -0.14 -5.93
N SER A 234 10.10 0.82 -6.23
CA SER A 234 10.69 0.93 -7.55
C SER A 234 11.57 -0.29 -7.82
N ALA A 235 11.36 -0.98 -8.95
CA ALA A 235 12.24 -2.07 -9.36
C ALA A 235 13.70 -1.61 -9.48
N ASN A 236 13.95 -0.36 -9.87
CA ASN A 236 15.31 0.17 -9.99
C ASN A 236 15.98 0.37 -8.63
N VAL A 237 15.25 0.89 -7.64
CA VAL A 237 15.78 1.05 -6.28
C VAL A 237 16.05 -0.32 -5.65
N LEU A 238 15.12 -1.26 -5.81
CA LEU A 238 15.28 -2.63 -5.36
C LEU A 238 16.56 -3.26 -5.96
N LYS A 239 16.68 -3.25 -7.28
CA LYS A 239 17.87 -3.77 -7.99
C LYS A 239 19.16 -3.12 -7.53
N TYR A 240 19.19 -1.79 -7.36
CA TYR A 240 20.35 -1.07 -6.85
C TYR A 240 20.76 -1.58 -5.45
N ARG A 241 19.80 -1.74 -4.53
CA ARG A 241 20.07 -2.25 -3.17
C ARG A 241 20.59 -3.69 -3.18
N LEU A 242 20.06 -4.56 -4.06
CA LEU A 242 20.57 -5.94 -4.19
C LEU A 242 21.97 -6.01 -4.81
N VAL A 243 22.33 -5.10 -5.72
CA VAL A 243 23.72 -4.96 -6.20
C VAL A 243 24.65 -4.57 -5.06
N GLN A 244 24.25 -3.62 -4.22
CA GLN A 244 25.03 -3.23 -3.04
C GLN A 244 25.18 -4.37 -2.02
N ALA A 245 24.18 -5.24 -1.93
CA ALA A 245 24.21 -6.45 -1.09
C ALA A 245 25.03 -7.62 -1.69
N GLY A 246 25.56 -7.49 -2.92
CA GLY A 246 26.25 -8.58 -3.62
C GLY A 246 25.34 -9.73 -4.08
N ARG A 247 24.02 -9.48 -4.16
CA ARG A 247 23.00 -10.46 -4.58
C ARG A 247 22.78 -10.48 -6.09
N LEU A 248 22.98 -9.35 -6.77
CA LEU A 248 22.92 -9.22 -8.22
C LEU A 248 24.33 -8.90 -8.79
N PRO A 249 24.65 -9.26 -10.05
CA PRO A 249 23.75 -9.69 -11.15
C PRO A 249 23.15 -11.09 -11.03
#